data_AF-A0A1J4WIC2-F1
#
_entry.id   AF-A0A1J4WIC2-F1
#
_cell.length_a   1.000
_cell.length_b   1.000
_cell.length_c   1.000
_cell.angle_alpha   90.00
_cell.angle_beta   90.00
_cell.angle_gamma   90.00
#
_symmetry.space_group_name_H-M   'P 1'
#
loop_
_entity.id
_entity.type
_entity.pdbx_description
1 polymer ?
#
loop_
_entity_poly.entity_id
_entity_poly.type
_entity_poly.pdbx_seq_one_letter_code
_entity_poly.pdbx_strand_id
1 'polypeptide(L)'
;MKRLIILIAILLALAGGVYYYEITKDPYPELTDEVIQMIGGQGIADTLVANFEQSKIALAGAIQKYKDEGLKEEDKPDIVLFVDLARDAKYIRKYEVAIQTLQSIFDYYETSDIALINLAKVYEDMGEYQKAIDTYLKFYDVFGVQVQQFHLDIMQDYMALGDKANVIKYYAEFRNEGFDSEEIKQYVTTP
;
A
#
# COMPACT_ATOMS: atom_id res chain seq x y z
N MET A 1 10.13 -11.65 -25.23
CA MET A 1 10.62 -12.82 -24.46
C MET A 1 9.40 -13.46 -23.82
N LYS A 2 9.19 -14.76 -24.04
CA LYS A 2 7.99 -15.48 -23.56
C LYS A 2 8.11 -15.70 -22.05
N ARG A 3 7.12 -15.25 -21.26
CA ARG A 3 6.99 -15.58 -19.84
C ARG A 3 7.02 -17.11 -19.70
N LEU A 4 7.93 -17.63 -18.89
CA LEU A 4 8.14 -19.07 -18.70
C LEU A 4 6.98 -19.62 -17.86
N ILE A 5 6.09 -20.38 -18.49
CA ILE A 5 4.94 -21.02 -17.87
C ILE A 5 5.46 -22.20 -17.03
N ILE A 6 5.37 -22.11 -15.70
CA ILE A 6 5.64 -23.24 -14.81
C ILE A 6 4.34 -24.02 -14.62
N LEU A 7 4.28 -25.23 -15.17
CA LEU A 7 3.20 -26.19 -14.95
C LEU A 7 3.44 -26.93 -13.62
N ILE A 8 2.59 -26.71 -12.62
CA ILE A 8 2.60 -27.48 -11.37
C ILE A 8 1.56 -28.61 -11.47
N ALA A 9 1.99 -29.85 -11.37
CA ALA A 9 1.10 -31.01 -11.34
C ALA A 9 0.67 -31.30 -9.89
N ILE A 10 -0.64 -31.31 -9.62
CA ILE A 10 -1.21 -31.81 -8.36
C ILE A 10 -1.80 -33.19 -8.64
N LEU A 11 -1.23 -34.23 -8.03
CA LEU A 11 -1.71 -35.62 -8.11
C LEU A 11 -2.83 -35.84 -7.08
N LEU A 12 -4.09 -35.86 -7.54
CA LEU A 12 -5.21 -36.42 -6.76
C LEU A 12 -5.57 -37.80 -7.33
N ALA A 13 -5.14 -38.85 -6.63
CA ALA A 13 -5.42 -40.23 -6.99
C ALA A 13 -6.77 -40.68 -6.45
N LEU A 14 -7.86 -40.39 -7.15
CA LEU A 14 -9.11 -41.14 -7.04
C LEU A 14 -9.75 -41.27 -8.43
N ALA A 15 -9.84 -42.52 -8.92
CA ALA A 15 -10.50 -42.94 -10.15
C ALA A 15 -9.92 -42.44 -11.49
N GLY A 16 -8.74 -42.94 -11.87
CA GLY A 16 -8.48 -43.37 -13.26
C GLY A 16 -8.37 -42.32 -14.38
N GLY A 17 -8.37 -41.02 -14.07
CA GLY A 17 -8.12 -39.95 -15.04
C GLY A 17 -7.01 -39.02 -14.55
N VAL A 18 -5.97 -38.79 -15.35
CA VAL A 18 -5.04 -37.68 -15.11
C VAL A 18 -5.78 -36.40 -15.53
N TYR A 19 -6.37 -35.70 -14.56
CA TYR A 19 -6.95 -34.38 -14.80
C TYR A 19 -5.84 -33.33 -14.74
N TYR A 20 -5.46 -32.79 -15.90
CA TYR A 20 -4.66 -31.58 -15.95
C TYR A 20 -5.57 -30.39 -15.62
N TYR A 21 -5.44 -29.83 -14.43
CA TYR A 21 -5.98 -28.50 -14.17
C TYR A 21 -4.96 -27.48 -14.68
N GLU A 22 -5.30 -26.76 -15.76
CA GLU A 22 -4.62 -25.51 -16.12
C GLU A 22 -4.98 -24.46 -15.05
N ILE A 23 -4.22 -24.42 -13.96
CA ILE A 23 -4.18 -23.24 -13.08
C ILE A 23 -2.96 -22.42 -13.48
N THR A 24 -3.00 -21.87 -14.69
CA THR A 24 -2.01 -20.90 -15.19
C THR A 24 -2.55 -19.49 -15.00
N LYS A 25 -3.04 -19.18 -13.79
CA LYS A 25 -3.29 -17.78 -13.45
C LYS A 25 -1.93 -17.19 -13.08
N ASP A 26 -1.42 -16.29 -13.90
CA ASP A 26 -0.28 -15.45 -13.54
C ASP A 26 -0.49 -14.96 -12.10
N PRO A 27 0.39 -15.29 -11.14
CA PRO A 27 0.19 -14.89 -9.75
C PRO A 27 0.30 -13.37 -9.56
N TYR A 28 0.74 -12.62 -10.58
CA TYR A 28 0.91 -11.18 -10.59
C TYR A 28 0.22 -10.55 -11.82
N PRO A 29 -1.11 -10.67 -11.93
CA PRO A 29 -1.85 -10.14 -13.08
C PRO A 29 -1.75 -8.60 -13.21
N GLU A 30 -1.37 -7.92 -12.13
CA GLU A 30 -1.17 -6.46 -12.07
C GLU A 30 0.10 -6.02 -12.81
N LEU A 31 1.08 -6.92 -12.99
CA LEU A 31 2.31 -6.68 -13.76
C LEU A 31 2.08 -6.95 -15.24
N THR A 32 1.27 -6.11 -15.88
CA THR A 32 1.09 -6.09 -17.34
C THR A 32 2.40 -5.68 -18.03
N ASP A 33 2.54 -5.97 -19.32
CA ASP A 33 3.75 -5.58 -20.07
C ASP A 33 3.99 -4.05 -20.05
N GLU A 34 2.91 -3.26 -20.06
CA GLU A 34 2.97 -1.80 -19.91
C GLU A 34 3.51 -1.40 -18.53
N VAL A 35 2.97 -1.98 -17.45
CA VAL A 35 3.44 -1.72 -16.08
C VAL A 35 4.90 -2.13 -15.94
N ILE A 36 5.28 -3.29 -16.48
CA ILE A 36 6.68 -3.75 -16.47
C ILE A 36 7.59 -2.77 -17.18
N GLN A 37 7.15 -2.20 -18.31
CA GLN A 37 7.92 -1.18 -19.00
C GLN A 37 8.03 0.12 -18.17
N MET A 38 6.95 0.55 -17.52
CA MET A 38 6.94 1.73 -16.66
C MET A 38 7.90 1.61 -15.46
N ILE A 39 7.99 0.43 -14.84
CA ILE A 39 8.91 0.17 -13.72
C ILE A 39 10.36 -0.10 -14.16
N GLY A 40 10.66 -0.01 -15.46
CA GLY A 40 12.01 -0.11 -16.01
C GLY A 40 12.42 -1.50 -16.52
N GLY A 41 11.44 -2.37 -16.77
CA GLY A 41 11.62 -3.64 -17.49
C GLY A 41 11.57 -4.88 -16.61
N GLN A 42 11.61 -6.05 -17.26
CA GLN A 42 11.38 -7.35 -16.62
C GLN A 42 12.35 -7.64 -15.47
N GLY A 43 13.63 -7.28 -15.59
CA GLY A 43 14.60 -7.54 -14.51
C GLY A 43 14.28 -6.80 -13.21
N ILE A 44 13.73 -5.57 -13.30
CA ILE A 44 13.26 -4.83 -12.13
C ILE A 44 11.98 -5.48 -11.59
N ALA A 45 11.04 -5.85 -12.47
CA ALA A 45 9.82 -6.57 -12.09
C ALA A 45 10.12 -7.85 -11.31
N ASP A 46 11.06 -8.67 -11.79
CA ASP A 46 11.47 -9.92 -11.15
C ASP A 46 12.08 -9.67 -9.77
N THR A 47 12.87 -8.60 -9.63
CA THR A 47 13.46 -8.18 -8.34
C THR A 47 12.38 -7.75 -7.35
N LEU A 48 11.41 -6.95 -7.79
CA LEU A 48 10.30 -6.50 -6.94
C LEU A 48 9.43 -7.68 -6.47
N VAL A 49 9.15 -8.63 -7.36
CA VAL A 49 8.44 -9.87 -7.02
C VAL A 49 9.24 -10.69 -6.00
N ALA A 50 10.55 -10.82 -6.18
CA ALA A 50 11.40 -11.53 -5.22
C ALA A 50 11.39 -10.87 -3.84
N ASN A 51 11.46 -9.53 -3.78
CA ASN A 51 11.37 -8.78 -2.53
C ASN A 51 10.02 -9.01 -1.83
N PHE A 52 8.91 -8.89 -2.57
CA PHE A 52 7.56 -9.16 -2.06
C PHE A 52 7.42 -10.58 -1.48
N GLU A 53 7.94 -11.59 -2.16
CA GLU A 53 7.91 -12.97 -1.67
C GLU A 53 8.75 -13.15 -0.40
N GLN A 54 9.92 -12.50 -0.33
CA GLN A 54 10.78 -12.53 0.86
C GLN A 54 10.15 -11.82 2.06
N SER A 55 9.60 -10.62 1.89
CA SER A 55 8.93 -9.88 2.97
C SER A 55 7.68 -10.60 3.47
N LYS A 56 6.94 -11.27 2.57
CA LYS A 56 5.80 -12.14 2.94
C LYS A 56 6.24 -13.29 3.84
N ILE A 57 7.33 -13.98 3.49
CA ILE A 57 7.87 -15.08 4.31
C ILE A 57 8.37 -14.56 5.66
N ALA A 58 9.06 -13.42 5.68
CA ALA A 58 9.59 -12.82 6.90
C ALA A 58 8.47 -12.46 7.90
N LEU A 59 7.43 -11.76 7.43
CA LEU A 59 6.28 -11.42 8.26
C LEU A 59 5.54 -12.66 8.75
N ALA A 60 5.28 -13.63 7.86
CA ALA A 60 4.61 -14.88 8.24
C ALA A 60 5.40 -15.66 9.31
N GLY A 61 6.73 -15.70 9.19
CA GLY A 61 7.61 -16.32 10.18
C GLY A 61 7.55 -15.62 11.53
N ALA A 62 7.57 -14.29 11.55
CA ALA A 62 7.45 -13.51 12.79
C ALA A 62 6.09 -13.70 13.47
N ILE A 63 4.99 -13.69 12.71
CA ILE A 63 3.64 -13.96 13.23
C ILE A 63 3.55 -15.39 13.78
N GLN A 64 4.13 -16.37 13.11
CA GLN A 64 4.13 -17.75 13.58
C GLN A 64 4.93 -17.89 14.88
N LYS A 65 6.12 -17.29 14.94
CA LYS A 65 6.93 -17.27 16.16
C LYS A 65 6.18 -16.65 17.33
N TYR A 66 5.54 -15.49 17.13
CA TYR A 66 4.70 -14.84 18.15
C TYR A 66 3.59 -15.76 18.68
N LYS A 67 2.95 -16.53 17.81
CA LYS A 67 1.94 -17.54 18.20
C LYS A 67 2.55 -18.69 18.99
N ASP A 68 3.69 -19.21 18.54
CA ASP A 68 4.36 -20.36 19.17
C ASP A 68 4.93 -20.00 20.56
N GLU A 69 5.33 -18.75 20.78
CA GLU A 69 5.85 -18.24 22.05
C GLU A 69 4.76 -17.81 23.05
N GLY A 70 3.49 -17.99 22.68
CA GLY A 70 2.34 -17.79 23.56
C GLY A 70 1.78 -16.38 23.58
N LEU A 71 1.95 -15.61 22.49
CA LEU A 71 1.35 -14.28 22.30
C LEU A 71 1.77 -13.25 23.36
N LYS A 72 3.04 -13.25 23.75
CA LYS A 72 3.57 -12.30 24.73
C LYS A 72 3.82 -10.94 24.10
N GLU A 73 3.51 -9.88 24.82
CA GLU A 73 3.61 -8.50 24.34
C GLU A 73 4.99 -8.18 23.76
N GLU A 74 6.06 -8.64 24.42
CA GLU A 74 7.45 -8.45 23.99
C GLU A 74 7.85 -9.20 22.70
N ASP A 75 7.06 -10.19 22.30
CA ASP A 75 7.32 -11.06 21.14
C ASP A 75 6.45 -10.68 19.93
N LYS A 76 5.70 -9.57 19.99
CA LYS A 76 4.89 -9.08 18.87
C LYS A 76 5.73 -8.92 17.60
N PRO A 77 5.18 -9.22 16.41
CA PRO A 77 5.91 -9.03 15.17
C PRO A 77 6.24 -7.54 14.98
N ASP A 78 7.49 -7.24 14.64
CA ASP A 78 7.95 -5.86 14.41
C ASP A 78 7.11 -5.21 13.30
N ILE A 79 6.62 -4.01 13.57
CA ILE A 79 5.82 -3.21 12.63
C ILE A 79 6.52 -3.03 11.27
N VAL A 80 7.85 -2.96 11.26
CA VAL A 80 8.65 -2.81 10.03
C VAL A 80 8.38 -3.94 9.04
N LEU A 81 8.13 -5.17 9.51
CA LEU A 81 7.85 -6.31 8.65
C LEU A 81 6.52 -6.16 7.88
N PHE A 82 5.51 -5.57 8.52
CA PHE A 82 4.24 -5.26 7.85
C PHE A 82 4.42 -4.17 6.80
N VAL A 83 5.18 -3.12 7.16
CA VAL A 83 5.45 -1.99 6.27
C VAL A 83 6.27 -2.43 5.06
N ASP A 84 7.26 -3.30 5.24
CA ASP A 84 8.06 -3.86 4.15
C ASP A 84 7.19 -4.67 3.19
N LEU A 85 6.37 -5.60 3.70
CA LEU A 85 5.46 -6.37 2.85
C LEU A 85 4.46 -5.46 2.11
N ALA A 86 3.89 -4.47 2.81
CA ALA A 86 2.94 -3.55 2.19
C ALA A 86 3.59 -2.69 1.11
N ARG A 87 4.81 -2.19 1.35
CA ARG A 87 5.59 -1.43 0.37
C ARG A 87 5.92 -2.27 -0.85
N ASP A 88 6.39 -3.49 -0.65
CA ASP A 88 6.75 -4.38 -1.76
C ASP A 88 5.51 -4.78 -2.57
N ALA A 89 4.38 -5.06 -1.90
CA ALA A 89 3.08 -5.28 -2.54
C ALA A 89 2.65 -4.06 -3.37
N LYS A 90 2.80 -2.85 -2.84
CA LYS A 90 2.49 -1.60 -3.53
C LYS A 90 3.31 -1.42 -4.81
N TYR A 91 4.61 -1.73 -4.78
CA TYR A 91 5.49 -1.61 -5.96
C TYR A 91 5.10 -2.55 -7.11
N ILE A 92 4.53 -3.71 -6.80
CA ILE A 92 3.95 -4.62 -7.80
C ILE A 92 2.45 -4.41 -8.00
N ARG A 93 1.91 -3.28 -7.51
CA ARG A 93 0.51 -2.84 -7.64
C ARG A 93 -0.52 -3.78 -7.01
N LYS A 94 -0.11 -4.61 -6.04
CA LYS A 94 -1.01 -5.40 -5.19
C LYS A 94 -1.54 -4.57 -4.03
N TYR A 95 -2.30 -3.53 -4.37
CA TYR A 95 -2.74 -2.55 -3.39
C TYR A 95 -3.66 -3.13 -2.32
N GLU A 96 -4.53 -4.08 -2.65
CA GLU A 96 -5.38 -4.76 -1.68
C GLU A 96 -4.56 -5.53 -0.64
N VAL A 97 -3.48 -6.18 -1.06
CA VAL A 97 -2.55 -6.86 -0.14
C VAL A 97 -1.83 -5.84 0.74
N ALA A 98 -1.39 -4.72 0.16
CA ALA A 98 -0.75 -3.65 0.92
C ALA A 98 -1.70 -3.07 1.99
N ILE A 99 -2.95 -2.77 1.62
CA ILE A 99 -3.99 -2.27 2.52
C ILE A 99 -4.26 -3.27 3.65
N GLN A 100 -4.51 -4.54 3.32
CA GLN A 100 -4.80 -5.57 4.32
C GLN A 100 -3.62 -5.76 5.29
N THR A 101 -2.40 -5.75 4.77
CA THR A 101 -1.18 -5.88 5.59
C THR A 101 -1.05 -4.70 6.56
N LEU A 102 -1.21 -3.46 6.08
CA LEU A 102 -1.15 -2.28 6.94
C LEU A 102 -2.30 -2.24 7.96
N GLN A 103 -3.50 -2.67 7.57
CA GLN A 103 -4.64 -2.76 8.50
C GLN A 103 -4.40 -3.79 9.60
N SER A 104 -3.75 -4.92 9.28
CA SER A 104 -3.43 -5.96 10.28
C SER A 104 -2.44 -5.50 11.36
N ILE A 105 -1.71 -4.39 11.15
CA ILE A 105 -0.90 -3.78 12.23
C ILE A 105 -1.77 -3.52 13.45
N PHE A 106 -3.03 -3.13 13.26
CA PHE A 106 -3.96 -2.82 14.35
C PHE A 106 -4.46 -4.05 15.12
N ASP A 107 -4.18 -5.27 14.63
CA ASP A 107 -4.42 -6.51 15.39
C ASP A 107 -3.35 -6.71 16.49
N TYR A 108 -2.22 -6.00 16.38
CA TYR A 108 -1.08 -6.11 17.29
C TYR A 108 -0.81 -4.80 18.04
N TYR A 109 -1.13 -3.65 17.45
CA TYR A 109 -0.82 -2.33 18.00
C TYR A 109 -2.09 -1.48 18.05
N GLU A 110 -2.41 -0.89 19.21
CA GLU A 110 -3.64 -0.08 19.38
C GLU A 110 -3.69 1.11 18.42
N THR A 111 -2.53 1.75 18.20
CA THR A 111 -2.35 2.86 17.27
C THR A 111 -1.05 2.72 16.51
N SER A 112 -1.00 3.22 15.27
CA SER A 112 0.24 3.31 14.50
C SER A 112 0.19 4.47 13.52
N ASP A 113 1.12 5.41 13.71
CA ASP A 113 1.37 6.54 12.83
C ASP A 113 1.84 6.05 11.46
N ILE A 114 2.83 5.16 11.43
CA ILE A 114 3.40 4.58 10.22
C ILE A 114 2.33 3.83 9.40
N ALA A 115 1.43 3.08 10.03
CA ALA A 115 0.36 2.37 9.33
C ALA A 115 -0.60 3.35 8.62
N LEU A 116 -1.06 4.40 9.31
CA LEU A 116 -1.97 5.39 8.74
C LEU A 116 -1.32 6.15 7.58
N ILE A 117 -0.05 6.56 7.74
CA ILE A 117 0.70 7.25 6.68
C ILE A 117 0.79 6.38 5.43
N ASN A 118 1.19 5.11 5.58
CA ASN A 118 1.34 4.21 4.43
C ASN A 118 -0.01 3.85 3.81
N LEU A 119 -1.09 3.73 4.60
CA LEU A 119 -2.44 3.50 4.07
C LEU A 119 -2.90 4.66 3.18
N ALA A 120 -2.71 5.90 3.64
CA ALA A 120 -3.06 7.07 2.86
C ALA A 120 -2.31 7.09 1.52
N LYS A 121 -0.99 6.83 1.54
CA LYS A 121 -0.17 6.71 0.31
C LYS A 121 -0.59 5.58 -0.62
N VAL A 122 -1.06 4.45 -0.10
CA VAL A 122 -1.61 3.39 -0.94
C VAL A 122 -2.92 3.82 -1.59
N TYR A 123 -3.80 4.53 -0.86
CA TYR A 123 -5.03 5.07 -1.44
C TYR A 123 -4.76 6.15 -2.49
N GLU A 124 -3.78 7.03 -2.30
CA GLU A 124 -3.31 7.97 -3.33
C GLU A 124 -2.87 7.23 -4.60
N ASP A 125 -2.03 6.20 -4.48
CA ASP A 125 -1.54 5.40 -5.62
C ASP A 125 -2.67 4.67 -6.38
N MET A 126 -3.79 4.39 -5.70
CA MET A 126 -5.00 3.81 -6.30
C MET A 126 -5.94 4.86 -6.93
N GLY A 127 -5.69 6.15 -6.71
CA GLY A 127 -6.62 7.23 -7.07
C GLY A 127 -7.86 7.31 -6.15
N GLU A 128 -7.81 6.65 -5.00
CA GLU A 128 -8.88 6.63 -3.99
C GLU A 128 -8.72 7.83 -3.03
N TYR A 129 -8.64 9.03 -3.60
CA TYR A 129 -8.23 10.25 -2.90
C TYR A 129 -9.08 10.59 -1.66
N GLN A 130 -10.39 10.32 -1.69
CA GLN A 130 -11.23 10.55 -0.50
C GLN A 130 -10.81 9.65 0.68
N LYS A 131 -10.41 8.40 0.41
CA LYS A 131 -9.92 7.49 1.47
C LYS A 131 -8.54 7.92 1.97
N ALA A 132 -7.70 8.47 1.12
CA ALA A 132 -6.42 9.06 1.53
C ALA A 132 -6.64 10.23 2.49
N ILE A 133 -7.51 11.20 2.12
CA ILE A 133 -7.92 12.32 2.97
C ILE A 133 -8.45 11.83 4.31
N ASP A 134 -9.42 10.91 4.31
CA ASP A 134 -10.01 10.37 5.54
C ASP A 134 -8.94 9.72 6.44
N THR A 135 -7.93 9.08 5.85
CA THR A 135 -6.84 8.44 6.57
C THR A 135 -5.87 9.45 7.18
N TYR A 136 -5.52 10.53 6.48
CA TYR A 136 -4.72 11.62 7.06
C TYR A 136 -5.46 12.36 8.18
N LEU A 137 -6.76 12.61 8.01
CA LEU A 137 -7.57 13.23 9.05
C LEU A 137 -7.68 12.33 10.29
N LYS A 138 -7.80 11.01 10.10
CA LYS A 138 -7.72 10.04 11.20
C LYS A 138 -6.36 10.08 11.91
N PHE A 139 -5.26 10.29 11.19
CA PHE A 139 -3.94 10.48 11.82
C PHE A 139 -3.96 11.70 12.75
N TYR A 140 -4.51 12.84 12.31
CA TYR A 140 -4.61 14.03 13.14
C TYR A 140 -5.48 13.82 14.38
N ASP A 141 -6.60 13.11 14.24
CA ASP A 141 -7.50 12.80 15.35
C ASP A 141 -6.82 11.92 16.41
N VAL A 142 -6.10 10.88 15.99
CA VAL A 142 -5.44 9.93 16.91
C VAL A 142 -4.22 10.54 17.60
N PHE A 143 -3.38 11.27 16.86
CA PHE A 143 -2.09 11.73 17.37
C PHE A 143 -2.10 13.19 17.84
N GLY A 144 -3.14 13.98 17.51
CA GLY A 144 -3.25 15.38 17.89
C GLY A 144 -2.16 16.28 17.31
N VAL A 145 -1.42 15.79 16.30
CA VAL A 145 -0.31 16.52 15.65
C VAL A 145 -0.64 16.71 14.19
N GLN A 146 -0.55 17.96 13.76
CA GLN A 146 -0.67 18.35 12.37
C GLN A 146 0.69 18.32 11.69
N VAL A 147 0.76 17.71 10.50
CA VAL A 147 2.00 17.52 9.73
C VAL A 147 1.88 18.32 8.45
N GLN A 148 2.82 19.24 8.22
CA GLN A 148 2.80 20.12 7.05
C GLN A 148 2.64 19.35 5.73
N GLN A 149 3.36 18.24 5.58
CA GLN A 149 3.30 17.41 4.37
C GLN A 149 1.88 16.87 4.13
N PHE A 150 1.17 16.44 5.16
CA PHE A 150 -0.18 15.90 4.99
C PHE A 150 -1.19 17.00 4.63
N HIS A 151 -0.94 18.26 4.99
CA HIS A 151 -1.76 19.38 4.48
C HIS A 151 -1.61 19.53 2.97
N LEU A 152 -0.38 19.42 2.46
CA LEU A 152 -0.12 19.42 1.03
C LEU A 152 -0.78 18.21 0.36
N ASP A 153 -0.59 17.02 0.91
CA ASP A 153 -1.16 15.77 0.38
C ASP A 153 -2.71 15.85 0.32
N ILE A 154 -3.36 16.29 1.41
CA ILE A 154 -4.83 16.49 1.46
C ILE A 154 -5.29 17.51 0.40
N MET A 155 -4.57 18.62 0.22
CA MET A 155 -4.92 19.61 -0.81
C MET A 155 -4.77 19.05 -2.22
N GLN A 156 -3.72 18.26 -2.47
CA GLN A 156 -3.51 17.58 -3.75
C GLN A 156 -4.60 16.53 -4.02
N ASP A 157 -5.02 15.80 -2.99
CA ASP A 157 -6.14 14.87 -3.07
C ASP A 157 -7.46 15.58 -3.41
N TYR A 158 -7.75 16.71 -2.77
CA TYR A 158 -8.92 17.53 -3.13
C TYR A 158 -8.83 18.10 -4.54
N MET A 159 -7.62 18.49 -5.01
CA MET A 159 -7.41 18.91 -6.39
C MET A 159 -7.73 17.77 -7.37
N ALA A 160 -7.28 16.55 -7.06
CA ALA A 160 -7.54 15.38 -7.87
C ALA A 160 -9.03 14.99 -7.92
N LEU A 161 -9.77 15.28 -6.84
CA LEU A 161 -11.23 15.18 -6.79
C LEU A 161 -11.97 16.34 -7.47
N GLY A 162 -11.27 17.42 -7.86
CA GLY A 162 -11.86 18.64 -8.40
C GLY A 162 -12.58 19.50 -7.36
N ASP A 163 -12.36 19.26 -6.06
CA ASP A 163 -13.00 19.99 -4.96
C ASP A 163 -12.25 21.28 -4.63
N LYS A 164 -12.37 22.24 -5.54
CA LYS A 164 -11.71 23.55 -5.41
C LYS A 164 -12.11 24.30 -4.14
N ALA A 165 -13.31 24.09 -3.62
CA ALA A 165 -13.78 24.76 -2.41
C ALA A 165 -12.95 24.32 -1.19
N ASN A 166 -12.73 23.01 -1.05
CA ASN A 166 -11.88 22.49 0.02
C ASN A 166 -10.41 22.87 -0.19
N VAL A 167 -9.88 22.87 -1.42
CA VAL A 167 -8.51 23.35 -1.67
C VAL A 167 -8.33 24.80 -1.20
N ILE A 168 -9.28 25.70 -1.51
CA ILE A 168 -9.23 27.10 -1.06
C ILE A 168 -9.23 27.20 0.46
N LYS A 169 -10.10 26.43 1.13
CA LYS A 169 -10.21 26.42 2.60
C LYS A 169 -8.88 25.96 3.24
N TYR A 170 -8.40 24.78 2.87
CA TYR A 170 -7.18 24.20 3.44
C TYR A 170 -5.94 25.03 3.10
N TYR A 171 -5.87 25.64 1.91
CA TYR A 171 -4.77 26.52 1.56
C TYR A 171 -4.74 27.80 2.40
N ALA A 172 -5.91 28.34 2.77
CA ALA A 172 -5.98 29.47 3.69
C ALA A 172 -5.44 29.11 5.08
N GLU A 173 -5.80 27.94 5.60
CA GLU A 173 -5.27 27.40 6.87
C GLU A 173 -3.75 27.21 6.79
N PHE A 174 -3.27 26.56 5.73
CA PHE A 174 -1.84 26.33 5.47
C PHE A 174 -1.02 27.62 5.44
N ARG A 175 -1.56 28.70 4.84
CA ARG A 175 -0.90 30.01 4.84
C ARG A 175 -0.92 30.71 6.19
N ASN A 176 -1.96 30.53 6.99
CA ASN A 176 -2.01 31.09 8.34
C ASN A 176 -0.94 30.49 9.25
N GLU A 177 -0.52 29.26 8.98
CA GLU A 177 0.60 28.58 9.65
C GLU A 177 1.98 29.02 9.12
N GLY A 178 2.02 29.91 8.13
CA GLY A 178 3.25 30.46 7.56
C GLY A 178 3.82 29.66 6.39
N PHE A 179 3.06 28.71 5.83
CA PHE A 179 3.47 27.92 4.68
C PHE A 179 2.90 28.46 3.36
N ASP A 180 3.48 28.05 2.23
CA ASP A 180 2.97 28.40 0.91
C ASP A 180 3.28 27.29 -0.12
N SER A 181 2.51 27.22 -1.20
CA SER A 181 2.74 26.33 -2.34
C SER A 181 2.28 27.00 -3.62
N GLU A 182 3.22 27.26 -4.55
CA GLU A 182 2.91 27.92 -5.82
C GLU A 182 1.99 27.09 -6.71
N GLU A 183 2.07 25.76 -6.63
CA GLU A 183 1.15 24.85 -7.33
C GLU A 183 -0.30 25.05 -6.86
N ILE A 184 -0.52 24.98 -5.54
CA ILE A 184 -1.85 25.14 -4.95
C ILE A 184 -2.38 26.56 -5.22
N LYS A 185 -1.52 27.57 -5.07
CA LYS A 185 -1.82 28.97 -5.37
C LYS A 185 -2.31 29.17 -6.80
N GLN A 186 -1.62 28.56 -7.78
CA GLN A 186 -2.03 28.62 -9.18
C GLN A 186 -3.39 27.96 -9.39
N TYR A 187 -3.63 26.80 -8.78
CA TYR A 187 -4.91 26.11 -8.87
C TYR A 187 -6.07 26.94 -8.31
N VAL A 188 -5.91 27.56 -7.14
CA VAL A 188 -6.99 28.34 -6.50
C VAL A 188 -7.25 29.70 -7.18
N THR A 189 -6.27 30.26 -7.89
CA THR A 189 -6.39 31.55 -8.57
C THR A 189 -6.84 31.46 -10.03
N THR A 190 -6.74 30.28 -10.65
CA THR A 190 -7.31 30.05 -11.97
C THR A 190 -8.83 30.16 -11.90
N PRO A 191 -9.53 30.85 -12.81
CA PRO A 191 -11.00 30.97 -12.80
C PRO A 191 -11.71 29.62 -12.77
#